data_AF-A0A1Q7BZL8-F1
#
_entry.id   AF-A0A1Q7BZL8-F1
#
_cell.length_a   1.000
_cell.length_b   1.000
_cell.length_c   1.000
_cell.angle_alpha   90.00
_cell.angle_beta   90.00
_cell.angle_gamma   90.00
#
_symmetry.space_group_name_H-M   'P 1'
#
loop_
_entity.id
_entity.type
_entity.pdbx_description
1 polymer ?
#
loop_
_entity_poly.entity_id
_entity_poly.type
_entity_poly.pdbx_seq_one_letter_code
_entity_poly.pdbx_strand_id
1 'polypeptide(L)'
;MKRIINGCEIEWASERVFAALQDHPSYGYLFEVSADQKRIVKCVHISPADEESDNTDEDARRFERDARRAVEEFLGRTGCAAAVPAGG
;
A
#
# COMPACT_ATOMS: atom_id res chain seq x y z
N MET A 1 -0.48 4.40 11.71
CA MET A 1 -1.95 4.16 11.66
C MET A 1 -2.18 2.93 10.82
N LYS A 2 -2.94 1.94 11.31
CA LYS A 2 -3.05 0.62 10.66
C LYS A 2 -4.47 0.35 10.17
N ARG A 3 -4.61 -0.11 8.93
CA ARG A 3 -5.91 -0.33 8.26
C ARG A 3 -5.82 -1.47 7.25
N ILE A 4 -6.81 -2.35 7.25
CA ILE A 4 -6.85 -3.48 6.31
C ILE A 4 -7.72 -3.10 5.10
N ILE A 5 -7.17 -3.20 3.89
CA ILE A 5 -7.85 -2.91 2.61
C ILE A 5 -7.53 -4.04 1.63
N ASN A 6 -8.56 -4.66 1.04
CA ASN A 6 -8.41 -5.78 0.10
C ASN A 6 -7.51 -6.93 0.60
N GLY A 7 -7.59 -7.26 1.89
CA GLY A 7 -6.72 -8.30 2.50
C GLY A 7 -5.26 -7.88 2.72
N CYS A 8 -4.91 -6.65 2.33
CA CYS A 8 -3.62 -6.03 2.61
C CYS A 8 -3.72 -5.21 3.89
N GLU A 9 -2.84 -5.49 4.83
CA GLU A 9 -2.60 -4.68 5.99
C GLU A 9 -1.76 -3.46 5.61
N ILE A 10 -2.39 -2.29 5.65
CA ILE A 10 -1.76 -1.02 5.36
C ILE A 10 -1.39 -0.31 6.67
N GLU A 11 -0.12 -0.03 6.85
CA GLU A 11 0.41 0.74 7.97
C GLU A 11 1.07 2.03 7.50
N TRP A 12 0.55 3.15 8.01
CA TRP A 12 1.12 4.47 7.76
C TRP A 12 2.27 4.76 8.73
N ALA A 13 3.45 5.01 8.16
CA ALA A 13 4.71 5.32 8.82
C ALA A 13 5.27 6.66 8.29
N SER A 14 4.82 7.77 8.89
CA SER A 14 5.21 9.14 8.50
C SER A 14 4.94 9.46 7.02
N GLU A 15 5.96 9.45 6.16
CA GLU A 15 5.88 9.72 4.71
C GLU A 15 5.82 8.43 3.86
N ARG A 16 5.68 7.30 4.53
CA ARG A 16 5.70 5.97 3.92
C ARG A 16 4.48 5.18 4.34
N VAL A 17 4.05 4.30 3.45
CA VAL A 17 2.91 3.42 3.59
C VAL A 17 3.40 2.01 3.38
N PHE A 18 3.40 1.22 4.44
CA PHE A 18 3.70 -0.19 4.37
C PHE A 18 2.42 -0.95 4.05
N ALA A 19 2.48 -1.92 3.14
CA ALA A 19 1.37 -2.78 2.77
C ALA A 19 1.86 -4.23 2.76
N ALA A 20 1.38 -5.05 3.69
CA ALA A 20 1.69 -6.48 3.75
C ALA A 20 0.42 -7.32 3.63
N LEU A 21 0.54 -8.59 3.21
CA LEU A 21 -0.60 -9.50 3.29
C LEU A 21 -0.92 -9.79 4.76
N GLN A 22 -2.21 -9.77 5.10
CA GLN A 22 -2.65 -10.17 6.44
C GLN A 22 -2.31 -11.65 6.73
N ASP A 23 -2.41 -12.51 5.71
CA ASP A 23 -2.20 -13.95 5.83
C ASP A 23 -0.71 -14.34 5.80
N HIS A 24 0.12 -13.52 5.14
CA HIS A 24 1.55 -13.73 4.97
C HIS A 24 2.33 -12.44 5.28
N PRO A 25 2.64 -12.16 6.56
CA PRO A 25 3.32 -10.92 6.96
C PRO A 25 4.78 -10.83 6.44
N SER A 26 5.33 -11.94 5.94
CA SER A 26 6.67 -11.99 5.36
C SER A 26 6.76 -11.26 4.02
N TYR A 27 5.64 -11.11 3.29
CA TYR A 27 5.61 -10.50 1.96
C TYR A 27 4.89 -9.16 2.00
N GLY A 28 5.63 -8.08 1.71
CA GLY A 28 5.07 -6.73 1.78
C GLY A 28 5.76 -5.74 0.84
N TYR A 29 5.08 -4.62 0.61
CA TYR A 29 5.57 -3.50 -0.18
C TYR A 29 5.58 -2.24 0.67
N LEU A 30 6.67 -1.49 0.59
CA LEU A 30 6.80 -0.17 1.18
C LEU A 30 6.65 0.87 0.08
N PHE A 31 5.58 1.66 0.19
CA PHE A 31 5.28 2.75 -0.72
C PHE A 31 5.67 4.07 -0.09
N GLU A 32 6.61 4.78 -0.71
CA GLU A 32 6.91 6.17 -0.35
C GLU A 32 5.89 7.08 -1.03
N VAL A 33 5.24 7.94 -0.26
CA VAL A 33 4.22 8.86 -0.79
C VAL A 33 4.76 10.28 -0.80
N SER A 34 4.23 11.12 -1.69
CA SER A 34 4.64 12.53 -1.75
C SER A 34 4.31 13.24 -0.44
N ALA A 35 4.97 14.36 -0.16
CA ALA A 35 4.65 15.20 1.00
C ALA A 35 3.16 15.60 1.06
N ASP A 36 2.53 15.77 -0.11
CA ASP A 36 1.09 16.02 -0.25
C ASP A 36 0.19 14.83 0.06
N GLN A 37 0.74 13.63 0.29
CA GLN A 37 0.04 12.37 0.60
C GLN A 37 -1.07 12.02 -0.40
N LYS A 38 -0.90 12.47 -1.65
CA LYS A 38 -1.87 12.27 -2.75
C LYS A 38 -1.42 11.23 -3.76
N ARG A 39 -0.12 10.91 -3.79
CA ARG A 39 0.50 10.06 -4.81
C ARG A 39 1.63 9.25 -4.24
N ILE A 40 1.80 8.04 -4.79
CA ILE A 40 2.93 7.17 -4.55
C ILE A 40 4.12 7.68 -5.40
N VAL A 41 5.25 7.94 -4.75
CA VAL A 41 6.51 8.38 -5.38
C VAL A 41 7.39 7.17 -5.67
N LYS A 42 7.43 6.20 -4.75
CA LYS A 42 8.30 5.04 -4.85
C LYS A 42 7.60 3.80 -4.32
N CYS A 43 7.86 2.66 -4.94
CA CYS A 43 7.51 1.35 -4.43
C CYS A 43 8.80 0.58 -4.16
N VAL A 44 8.93 -0.01 -2.98
CA VAL A 44 10.03 -0.87 -2.59
C VAL A 44 9.45 -2.20 -2.15
N HIS A 45 9.85 -3.27 -2.81
CA HIS A 45 9.48 -4.61 -2.41
C HIS A 45 10.28 -5.02 -1.15
N ILE A 46 9.58 -5.50 -0.13
CA ILE A 46 10.15 -6.08 1.08
C ILE A 46 9.82 -7.56 1.06
N SER A 47 10.76 -8.35 0.54
CA SER A 47 10.76 -9.82 0.61
C SER A 47 11.58 -10.26 1.82
N PRO A 48 11.25 -11.39 2.46
CA PRO A 48 12.14 -11.98 3.44
C PRO A 48 13.38 -12.53 2.68
N ALA A 49 14.56 -12.32 3.23
CA ALA A 49 15.83 -12.68 2.59
C ALA A 49 16.06 -14.21 2.46
N ASP A 50 15.19 -15.03 3.07
CA ASP A 50 15.38 -16.47 3.26
C ASP A 50 14.33 -17.36 2.56
N GLU A 51 13.31 -16.79 1.92
CA GLU A 51 12.36 -17.59 1.13
C GLU A 51 12.70 -17.43 -0.35
N GLU A 52 13.51 -18.37 -0.85
CA GLU A 52 13.60 -18.72 -2.27
C GLU A 52 12.16 -18.89 -2.77
N SER A 53 11.65 -17.84 -3.41
CA SER A 53 10.23 -17.69 -3.68
C SER A 53 9.83 -18.65 -4.79
N ASP A 54 9.28 -19.79 -4.40
CA ASP A 54 8.43 -20.66 -5.24
C ASP A 54 7.10 -19.94 -5.62
N ASN A 55 6.88 -18.73 -5.11
CA ASN A 55 5.83 -17.83 -5.62
C ASN A 55 6.24 -17.34 -7.02
N THR A 56 5.62 -17.93 -8.03
CA THR A 56 5.68 -17.50 -9.43
C THR A 56 5.67 -15.97 -9.53
N ASP A 57 6.56 -15.39 -10.32
CA ASP A 57 6.64 -13.95 -10.63
C ASP A 57 5.26 -13.29 -10.90
N GLU A 58 4.29 -14.08 -11.38
CA GLU A 58 2.90 -13.69 -11.58
C GLU A 58 2.14 -13.35 -10.30
N ASP A 59 2.27 -14.15 -9.23
CA ASP A 59 1.59 -13.91 -7.95
C ASP A 59 2.16 -12.68 -7.25
N ALA A 60 3.49 -12.50 -7.33
CA ALA A 60 4.17 -11.30 -6.86
C ALA A 60 3.65 -10.04 -7.59
N ARG A 61 3.53 -10.08 -8.93
CA ARG A 61 2.99 -8.96 -9.72
C ARG A 61 1.52 -8.67 -9.44
N ARG A 62 0.71 -9.72 -9.24
CA ARG A 62 -0.69 -9.56 -8.85
C ARG A 62 -0.79 -8.88 -7.49
N PHE A 63 -0.01 -9.34 -6.51
CA PHE A 63 0.02 -8.76 -5.19
C PHE A 63 0.54 -7.31 -5.20
N GLU A 64 1.58 -6.99 -5.97
CA GLU A 64 2.04 -5.60 -6.14
C GLU A 64 0.90 -4.69 -6.61
N ARG A 65 0.13 -5.14 -7.61
CA ARG A 65 -0.98 -4.38 -8.16
C ARG A 65 -2.10 -4.18 -7.13
N ASP A 66 -2.43 -5.23 -6.38
CA ASP A 66 -3.44 -5.16 -5.32
C ASP A 66 -3.00 -4.27 -4.15
N ALA A 67 -1.75 -4.39 -3.70
CA ALA A 67 -1.15 -3.55 -2.66
C ALA A 67 -1.10 -2.08 -3.09
N ARG A 68 -0.67 -1.80 -4.34
CA ARG A 68 -0.66 -0.46 -4.91
C ARG A 68 -2.06 0.14 -4.95
N ARG A 69 -3.05 -0.62 -5.43
CA ARG A 69 -4.45 -0.18 -5.49
C ARG A 69 -5.00 0.10 -4.10
N ALA A 70 -4.68 -0.74 -3.12
CA ALA A 70 -5.08 -0.56 -1.74
C ALA A 70 -4.47 0.71 -1.11
N VAL A 71 -3.19 1.01 -1.41
CA VAL A 71 -2.54 2.27 -1.01
C VAL A 71 -3.15 3.46 -1.73
N GLU A 72 -3.42 3.37 -3.04
CA GLU A 72 -4.11 4.42 -3.80
C GLU A 72 -5.52 4.70 -3.25
N GLU A 73 -6.28 3.67 -2.86
CA GLU A 73 -7.58 3.83 -2.19
C GLU A 73 -7.44 4.45 -0.80
N PHE A 74 -6.39 4.08 -0.05
CA PHE A 74 -6.09 4.69 1.24
C PHE A 74 -5.77 6.19 1.09
N LEU A 75 -4.92 6.54 0.12
CA LEU A 75 -4.56 7.92 -0.23
C LEU A 75 -5.79 8.69 -0.73
N GLY A 76 -6.60 8.07 -1.59
CA GLY A 76 -7.82 8.65 -2.14
C GLY A 76 -8.86 8.93 -1.06
N ARG A 77 -9.04 8.03 -0.09
CA ARG A 77 -9.91 8.27 1.08
C ARG A 77 -9.37 9.36 2.01
N THR A 78 -8.06 9.49 2.12
CA THR A 78 -7.43 10.54 2.95
C THR A 78 -7.49 11.91 2.24
N GLY A 79 -7.31 11.94 0.92
CA GLY A 79 -7.45 13.14 0.08
C GLY A 79 -8.89 13.58 -0.18
N CYS A 80 -9.87 12.67 -0.05
CA CYS A 80 -11.30 12.94 -0.19
C CYS A 80 -11.97 13.33 1.15
N ALA A 81 -11.20 13.74 2.15
CA ALA A 81 -11.73 14.52 3.28
C ALA A 81 -11.67 16.04 3.01
N ALA A 82 -11.09 16.48 1.87
CA ALA A 82 -10.89 17.90 1.54
C ALA A 82 -11.69 18.38 0.31
N ALA A 83 -12.75 17.65 -0.09
CA ALA A 83 -13.65 18.09 -1.16
C ALA A 83 -15.11 17.95 -0.73
N VAL A 84 -15.51 18.70 0.30
CA VAL A 84 -16.90 19.14 0.40
C VAL A 84 -17.00 20.37 -0.49
N PRO A 85 -17.70 20.34 -1.65
CA PRO A 85 -18.07 21.58 -2.29
C PRO A 85 -19.03 22.31 -1.36
N ALA A 86 -18.59 23.45 -0.83
CA ALA A 86 -19.49 24.46 -0.31
C ALA A 86 -20.37 24.94 -1.47
N GLY A 87 -21.67 24.69 -1.39
CA GLY A 87 -22.68 25.20 -2.31
C GLY A 87 -23.99 24.42 -2.14
N GLY A 88 -25.11 25.01 -1.75
CA GLY A 88 -25.44 26.40 -1.40
C GLY A 88 -26.84 26.42 -0.79
#